data_AF-A0A956F700-F1
#
_entry.id   AF-A0A956F700-F1
#
_cell.length_a   1.000
_cell.length_b   1.000
_cell.length_c   1.000
_cell.angle_alpha   90.00
_cell.angle_beta   90.00
_cell.angle_gamma   90.00
#
_symmetry.space_group_name_H-M   'P 1'
#
loop_
_entity.id
_entity.type
_entity.pdbx_description
1 polymer ?
#
loop_
_entity_poly.entity_id
_entity_poly.type
_entity_poly.pdbx_seq_one_letter_code
_entity_poly.pdbx_strand_id
1 'polypeptide(L)'
;MSRLAVMLCALGPVVACTTSSTDDPLPPEIPDAVQRAFDETCAEAQCHDPDARAGGLSLAEPDSLAIIEGPSSQNDDLPLVHLGSLGGSYMAVKLLPQSQLPEGTVRNGEPMPLGGYEGNDVDNVNTILSWIAGHGPSGGGDDSAATEGSGSGEGSGGATDDGSTGGDTGGDTGPSNSDGGPSFPRCSVEGVTAGEVSSPLDKGDEAGKFPVVVAEALEASCGCHTLADRNLNTELPFLLAPGGTLFLQYSDMQRPAGGTTLGLLMEEAIYVTFAMPPGSCPALPADDDAVLRAWFEQGLPDGAGFVPP
;
A
#
# COMPACT_ATOMS: atom_id res chain seq x y z
N MET A 1 -82.67 10.37 29.77
CA MET A 1 -81.93 11.27 28.87
C MET A 1 -80.44 11.02 29.11
N SER A 2 -79.85 10.12 28.32
CA SER A 2 -78.49 9.62 28.52
C SER A 2 -77.44 10.58 27.98
N ARG A 3 -76.39 10.79 28.77
CA ARG A 3 -75.19 11.54 28.44
C ARG A 3 -74.27 10.68 27.56
N LEU A 4 -73.80 11.23 26.44
CA LEU A 4 -72.70 10.65 25.65
C LEU A 4 -71.51 11.60 25.76
N ALA A 5 -70.46 11.18 26.48
CA ALA A 5 -69.20 11.88 26.56
C ALA A 5 -68.27 11.30 25.47
N VAL A 6 -67.89 12.13 24.49
CA VAL A 6 -66.90 11.77 23.48
C VAL A 6 -65.54 12.27 23.97
N MET A 7 -64.67 11.32 24.32
CA MET A 7 -63.29 11.57 24.73
C MET A 7 -62.41 11.64 23.47
N LEU A 8 -61.99 12.85 23.13
CA LEU A 8 -61.15 13.14 21.97
C LEU A 8 -59.67 12.96 22.38
N CYS A 9 -59.06 11.83 22.02
CA CYS A 9 -57.61 11.62 22.16
C CYS A 9 -56.87 12.44 21.10
N ALA A 10 -56.14 13.47 21.53
CA ALA A 10 -55.22 14.23 20.69
C ALA A 10 -53.94 13.41 20.45
N LEU A 11 -53.75 12.91 19.23
CA LEU A 11 -52.47 12.37 18.76
C LEU A 11 -51.58 13.55 18.36
N GLY A 12 -50.51 13.79 19.10
CA GLY A 12 -49.48 14.76 18.74
C GLY A 12 -48.56 14.25 17.64
N PRO A 13 -47.98 15.13 16.80
CA PRO A 13 -47.03 14.73 15.77
C PRO A 13 -45.72 14.26 16.41
N VAL A 14 -45.34 13.00 16.14
CA VAL A 14 -44.01 12.48 16.44
C VAL A 14 -43.06 13.07 15.40
N VAL A 15 -42.22 14.03 15.81
CA VAL A 15 -41.09 14.51 15.00
C VAL A 15 -40.02 13.43 15.04
N ALA A 16 -39.99 12.59 14.02
CA ALA A 16 -38.90 11.64 13.81
C ALA A 16 -37.67 12.41 13.31
N CYS A 17 -36.69 12.64 14.18
CA CYS A 17 -35.35 13.01 13.76
C CYS A 17 -34.72 11.79 13.08
N THR A 18 -34.89 11.67 11.76
CA THR A 18 -34.10 10.76 10.95
C THR A 18 -32.70 11.36 10.81
N THR A 19 -31.76 10.91 11.63
CA THR A 19 -30.32 11.09 11.39
C THR A 19 -29.95 10.26 10.16
N SER A 20 -30.13 10.84 8.97
CA SER A 20 -29.54 10.31 7.74
C SER A 20 -28.04 10.53 7.84
N SER A 21 -27.33 9.56 8.42
CA SER A 21 -25.91 9.37 8.15
C SER A 21 -25.82 8.76 6.76
N THR A 22 -25.98 9.58 5.73
CA THR A 22 -25.51 9.20 4.39
C THR A 22 -24.00 9.35 4.44
N ASP A 23 -23.32 8.25 4.83
CA ASP A 23 -21.95 7.98 4.42
C ASP A 23 -21.95 7.82 2.89
N ASP A 24 -22.24 8.90 2.18
CA ASP A 24 -21.97 8.96 0.75
C ASP A 24 -20.45 8.85 0.63
N PRO A 25 -19.95 7.87 -0.15
CA PRO A 25 -18.52 7.72 -0.33
C PRO A 25 -17.96 9.05 -0.84
N LEU A 26 -16.93 9.54 -0.16
CA LEU A 26 -16.19 10.72 -0.63
C LEU A 26 -15.80 10.49 -2.08
N PRO A 27 -15.87 11.53 -2.94
CA PRO A 27 -15.42 11.40 -4.31
C PRO A 27 -13.97 10.91 -4.32
N PRO A 28 -13.58 10.06 -5.27
CA PRO A 28 -12.21 9.59 -5.36
C PRO A 28 -11.27 10.77 -5.58
N GLU A 29 -10.22 10.86 -4.77
CA GLU A 29 -9.18 11.87 -4.86
C GLU A 29 -7.89 11.26 -5.44
N ILE A 30 -7.07 12.08 -6.08
CA ILE A 30 -5.71 11.69 -6.49
C ILE A 30 -4.78 12.05 -5.33
N PRO A 31 -4.08 11.09 -4.71
CA PRO A 31 -3.13 11.39 -3.65
C PRO A 31 -1.99 12.29 -4.14
N ASP A 32 -1.49 13.18 -3.28
CA ASP A 32 -0.40 14.12 -3.60
C ASP A 32 0.83 13.44 -4.23
N ALA A 33 1.17 12.23 -3.77
CA ALA A 33 2.29 11.46 -4.33
C ALA A 33 2.03 11.02 -5.78
N VAL A 34 0.79 10.67 -6.11
CA VAL A 34 0.38 10.30 -7.48
C VAL A 34 0.35 11.54 -8.36
N GLN A 35 -0.16 12.66 -7.85
CA GLN A 35 -0.15 13.92 -8.58
C GLN A 35 1.28 14.38 -8.89
N ARG A 36 2.19 14.30 -7.90
CA ARG A 36 3.61 14.60 -8.11
C ARG A 36 4.25 13.68 -9.16
N ALA A 37 3.92 12.40 -9.15
CA ALA A 37 4.40 11.45 -10.17
C ALA A 37 3.87 11.79 -11.57
N PHE A 38 2.61 12.24 -11.69
CA PHE A 38 2.09 12.77 -12.95
C PHE A 38 2.83 14.02 -13.40
N ASP A 39 3.09 14.95 -12.49
CA ASP A 39 3.77 16.19 -12.80
C ASP A 39 5.19 15.92 -13.30
N GLU A 40 5.98 15.16 -12.55
CA GLU A 40 7.39 14.90 -12.86
C GLU A 40 7.61 14.04 -14.12
N THR A 41 6.78 13.00 -14.34
CA THR A 41 7.02 12.04 -15.45
C THR A 41 6.13 12.28 -16.67
N CYS A 42 4.96 12.91 -16.52
CA CYS A 42 3.99 13.06 -17.62
C CYS A 42 3.76 14.50 -18.05
N ALA A 43 3.72 15.46 -17.10
CA ALA A 43 3.46 16.86 -17.39
C ALA A 43 4.76 17.64 -17.70
N GLU A 44 5.85 17.42 -16.97
CA GLU A 44 7.13 18.12 -17.15
C GLU A 44 7.80 17.81 -18.50
N ALA A 45 7.53 16.64 -19.07
CA ALA A 45 7.88 16.30 -20.45
C ALA A 45 7.07 17.07 -21.52
N GLN A 46 6.22 18.02 -21.10
CA GLN A 46 5.35 18.88 -21.91
C GLN A 46 4.42 18.11 -22.86
N CYS A 47 4.05 16.89 -22.47
CA CYS A 47 3.13 16.08 -23.24
C CYS A 47 1.72 16.19 -22.67
N HIS A 48 1.56 16.12 -21.34
CA HIS A 48 0.26 16.09 -20.69
C HIS A 48 0.04 17.25 -19.71
N ASP A 49 0.60 18.42 -20.00
CA ASP A 49 0.29 19.65 -19.28
C ASP A 49 -0.97 20.35 -19.85
N PRO A 50 -1.50 21.40 -19.18
CA PRO A 50 -2.71 22.11 -19.62
C PRO A 50 -2.59 22.81 -20.98
N ASP A 51 -1.36 23.10 -21.45
CA ASP A 51 -1.10 23.78 -22.72
C ASP A 51 -0.90 22.79 -23.87
N ALA A 52 -0.19 21.68 -23.63
CA ALA A 52 0.14 20.68 -24.64
C ALA A 52 -0.98 19.66 -24.87
N ARG A 53 -1.58 19.16 -23.79
CA ARG A 53 -2.72 18.22 -23.77
C ARG A 53 -2.63 17.12 -24.83
N ALA A 54 -1.53 16.37 -24.91
CA ALA A 54 -1.37 15.29 -25.87
C ALA A 54 -2.52 14.29 -25.75
N GLY A 55 -3.15 13.94 -26.88
CA GLY A 55 -4.36 13.13 -26.88
C GLY A 55 -5.58 13.79 -26.23
N GLY A 56 -5.57 15.10 -26.02
CA GLY A 56 -6.61 15.85 -25.31
C GLY A 56 -6.56 15.72 -23.77
N LEU A 57 -5.50 15.12 -23.23
CA LEU A 57 -5.37 14.79 -21.81
C LEU A 57 -4.38 15.74 -21.12
N SER A 58 -4.83 16.37 -20.04
CA SER A 58 -3.98 17.03 -19.05
C SER A 58 -3.94 16.18 -17.78
N LEU A 59 -2.74 15.96 -17.23
CA LEU A 59 -2.50 15.27 -15.97
C LEU A 59 -2.05 16.20 -14.85
N ALA A 60 -1.90 17.50 -15.14
CA ALA A 60 -1.69 18.52 -14.12
C ALA A 60 -3.00 18.87 -13.41
N GLU A 61 -2.91 19.31 -12.16
CA GLU A 61 -4.05 19.87 -11.45
C GLU A 61 -4.60 21.15 -12.12
N PRO A 62 -5.91 21.40 -12.04
CA PRO A 62 -6.94 20.55 -11.42
C PRO A 62 -7.55 19.50 -12.39
N ASP A 63 -7.06 19.43 -13.63
CA ASP A 63 -7.64 18.60 -14.69
C ASP A 63 -7.51 17.10 -14.42
N SER A 64 -6.51 16.69 -13.64
CA SER A 64 -6.18 15.30 -13.35
C SER A 64 -7.32 14.49 -12.73
N LEU A 65 -8.17 15.09 -11.89
CA LEU A 65 -9.30 14.37 -11.27
C LEU A 65 -10.28 13.80 -12.30
N ALA A 66 -10.41 14.43 -13.47
CA ALA A 66 -11.34 13.99 -14.51
C ALA A 66 -10.93 12.66 -15.19
N ILE A 67 -9.73 12.13 -14.90
CA ILE A 67 -9.26 10.85 -15.47
C ILE A 67 -9.90 9.64 -14.80
N ILE A 68 -10.39 9.78 -13.57
CA ILE A 68 -11.00 8.69 -12.81
C ILE A 68 -12.37 8.40 -13.41
N GLU A 69 -12.53 7.20 -13.98
CA GLU A 69 -13.68 6.79 -14.80
C GLU A 69 -13.94 7.68 -16.03
N GLY A 70 -13.02 8.60 -16.34
CA GLY A 70 -13.10 9.47 -17.50
C GLY A 70 -12.87 8.70 -18.80
N PRO A 71 -13.49 9.08 -19.91
CA PRO A 71 -13.33 8.37 -21.18
C PRO A 71 -11.92 8.55 -21.74
N SER A 72 -11.34 7.49 -22.31
CA SER A 72 -10.13 7.60 -23.12
C SER A 72 -10.47 8.01 -24.55
N SER A 73 -9.83 9.06 -25.04
CA SER A 73 -9.96 9.52 -26.44
C SER A 73 -9.34 8.55 -27.46
N GLN A 74 -8.55 7.58 -26.99
CA GLN A 74 -7.81 6.63 -27.82
C GLN A 74 -8.28 5.18 -27.67
N ASN A 75 -9.19 4.92 -26.74
CA ASN A 75 -9.79 3.61 -26.53
C ASN A 75 -11.19 3.75 -25.93
N ASP A 76 -12.23 3.62 -26.76
CA ASP A 76 -13.62 3.78 -26.34
C ASP A 76 -14.10 2.65 -25.39
N ASP A 77 -13.35 1.54 -25.31
CA ASP A 77 -13.71 0.38 -24.48
C ASP A 77 -13.16 0.48 -23.05
N LEU A 78 -12.22 1.40 -22.77
CA LEU A 78 -11.59 1.55 -21.47
C LEU A 78 -11.67 3.01 -20.98
N PRO A 79 -12.02 3.25 -19.70
CA PRO A 79 -11.77 4.54 -19.08
C PRO A 79 -10.26 4.81 -18.99
N LEU A 80 -9.88 6.08 -18.78
CA LEU A 80 -8.50 6.49 -18.53
C LEU A 80 -7.95 5.77 -17.30
N VAL A 81 -8.67 5.84 -16.17
CA VAL A 81 -8.37 5.12 -14.93
C VAL A 81 -9.63 4.45 -14.40
N HIS A 82 -9.52 3.16 -14.10
CA HIS A 82 -10.47 2.36 -13.32
C HIS A 82 -9.74 1.81 -12.08
N LEU A 83 -10.04 2.38 -10.91
CA LEU A 83 -9.34 2.02 -9.68
C LEU A 83 -9.59 0.55 -9.32
N GLY A 84 -8.53 -0.14 -8.89
CA GLY A 84 -8.53 -1.58 -8.63
C GLY A 84 -8.35 -2.46 -9.86
N SER A 85 -8.17 -1.90 -11.07
CA SER A 85 -8.02 -2.69 -12.30
C SER A 85 -7.02 -2.10 -13.29
N LEU A 86 -5.83 -2.70 -13.34
CA LEU A 86 -4.82 -2.34 -14.34
C LEU A 86 -5.27 -2.67 -15.77
N GLY A 87 -5.88 -3.84 -15.99
CA GLY A 87 -6.39 -4.22 -17.31
C GLY A 87 -7.61 -3.40 -17.76
N GLY A 88 -8.40 -2.90 -16.80
CA GLY A 88 -9.55 -2.03 -17.04
C GLY A 88 -9.19 -0.56 -17.24
N SER A 89 -7.92 -0.17 -17.12
CA SER A 89 -7.46 1.22 -17.17
C SER A 89 -6.60 1.47 -18.39
N TYR A 90 -7.03 2.35 -19.31
CA TYR A 90 -6.24 2.69 -20.48
C TYR A 90 -4.85 3.25 -20.13
N MET A 91 -4.77 4.05 -19.06
CA MET A 91 -3.51 4.60 -18.56
C MET A 91 -2.54 3.50 -18.11
N ALA A 92 -3.01 2.52 -17.34
CA ALA A 92 -2.16 1.39 -16.94
C ALA A 92 -1.70 0.57 -18.15
N VAL A 93 -2.57 0.34 -19.13
CA VAL A 93 -2.20 -0.34 -20.39
C VAL A 93 -1.10 0.41 -21.14
N LYS A 94 -1.10 1.74 -21.10
CA LYS A 94 -0.07 2.58 -21.71
C LYS A 94 1.26 2.48 -20.98
N LEU A 95 1.24 2.42 -19.66
CA LEU A 95 2.43 2.39 -18.83
C LEU A 95 3.06 0.99 -18.79
N LEU A 96 2.30 -0.06 -18.53
CA LEU A 96 2.84 -1.42 -18.35
C LEU A 96 3.77 -1.87 -19.49
N PRO A 97 4.87 -2.59 -19.23
CA PRO A 97 5.60 -3.35 -20.25
C PRO A 97 4.70 -4.29 -21.05
N GLN A 98 5.00 -4.51 -22.34
CA GLN A 98 4.20 -5.39 -23.21
C GLN A 98 4.07 -6.82 -22.65
N SER A 99 5.14 -7.34 -22.03
CA SER A 99 5.15 -8.65 -21.39
C SER A 99 4.29 -8.75 -20.13
N GLN A 100 3.79 -7.62 -19.63
CA GLN A 100 3.03 -7.50 -18.39
C GLN A 100 1.58 -7.06 -18.63
N LEU A 101 1.17 -6.89 -19.90
CA LEU A 101 -0.23 -6.62 -20.20
C LEU A 101 -1.08 -7.86 -19.89
N PRO A 102 -2.26 -7.69 -19.24
CA PRO A 102 -3.17 -8.81 -19.02
C PRO A 102 -3.57 -9.49 -20.34
N GLU A 103 -3.79 -10.80 -20.30
CA GLU A 103 -4.13 -11.57 -21.50
C GLU A 103 -5.36 -10.98 -22.21
N GLY A 104 -5.28 -10.85 -23.53
CA GLY A 104 -6.33 -10.25 -24.36
C GLY A 104 -6.36 -8.72 -24.39
N THR A 105 -5.53 -8.04 -23.59
CA THR A 105 -5.43 -6.58 -23.60
C THR A 105 -4.67 -6.09 -24.83
N VAL A 106 -5.25 -5.14 -25.56
CA VAL A 106 -4.61 -4.50 -26.72
C VAL A 106 -4.21 -3.07 -26.36
N ARG A 107 -2.92 -2.74 -26.52
CA ARG A 107 -2.45 -1.36 -26.41
C ARG A 107 -2.69 -0.63 -27.73
N ASN A 108 -3.46 0.46 -27.66
CA ASN A 108 -3.59 1.38 -28.79
C ASN A 108 -2.46 2.41 -28.76
N GLY A 109 -1.55 2.36 -29.73
CA GLY A 109 -0.40 3.27 -29.87
C GLY A 109 0.83 2.86 -29.06
N GLU A 110 1.84 3.73 -29.00
CA GLU A 110 3.12 3.44 -28.32
C GLU A 110 2.97 3.35 -26.79
N PRO A 111 3.83 2.58 -26.09
CA PRO A 111 3.96 2.63 -24.64
C PRO A 111 4.36 4.04 -24.16
N MET A 112 4.03 4.30 -22.90
CA MET A 112 4.51 5.47 -22.15
C MET A 112 5.42 5.01 -20.99
N PRO A 113 6.44 5.80 -20.61
CA PRO A 113 6.86 7.04 -21.27
C PRO A 113 7.47 6.79 -22.67
N LEU A 114 7.35 7.78 -23.56
CA LEU A 114 7.90 7.69 -24.92
C LEU A 114 9.43 7.60 -24.84
N GLY A 115 10.01 6.60 -25.51
CA GLY A 115 11.46 6.34 -25.44
C GLY A 115 11.86 5.32 -24.36
N GLY A 116 10.91 4.89 -23.52
CA GLY A 116 11.16 3.97 -22.42
C GLY A 116 11.43 4.68 -21.11
N TYR A 117 11.75 3.89 -20.08
CA TYR A 117 11.93 4.35 -18.71
C TYR A 117 13.36 4.79 -18.44
N GLU A 118 13.58 6.04 -18.01
CA GLU A 118 14.89 6.52 -17.57
C GLU A 118 14.82 7.20 -16.18
N GLY A 119 15.85 6.99 -15.35
CA GLY A 119 15.96 7.67 -14.05
C GLY A 119 14.78 7.41 -13.11
N ASN A 120 14.13 8.50 -12.69
CA ASN A 120 13.01 8.48 -11.73
C ASN A 120 11.68 8.01 -12.33
N ASP A 121 11.59 7.82 -13.66
CA ASP A 121 10.36 7.41 -14.33
C ASP A 121 9.81 6.08 -13.81
N VAL A 122 10.70 5.16 -13.42
CA VAL A 122 10.30 3.86 -12.90
C VAL A 122 9.53 4.02 -11.59
N ASP A 123 10.00 4.87 -10.68
CA ASP A 123 9.38 5.05 -9.37
C ASP A 123 8.05 5.82 -9.49
N ASN A 124 8.01 6.84 -10.35
CA ASN A 124 6.79 7.60 -10.62
C ASN A 124 5.73 6.74 -11.32
N VAL A 125 6.10 5.96 -12.33
CA VAL A 125 5.17 5.05 -12.99
C VAL A 125 4.69 3.93 -12.06
N ASN A 126 5.57 3.40 -11.21
CA ASN A 126 5.16 2.43 -10.20
C ASN A 126 4.17 3.04 -9.20
N THR A 127 4.39 4.29 -8.77
CA THR A 127 3.45 5.02 -7.89
C THR A 127 2.08 5.15 -8.54
N ILE A 128 2.03 5.53 -9.82
CA ILE A 128 0.77 5.65 -10.59
C ILE A 128 0.10 4.28 -10.76
N LEU A 129 0.85 3.25 -11.17
CA LEU A 129 0.32 1.91 -11.39
C LEU A 129 -0.20 1.29 -10.08
N SER A 130 0.52 1.43 -8.96
CA SER A 130 0.04 0.99 -7.64
C SER A 130 -1.25 1.67 -7.25
N TRP A 131 -1.36 2.99 -7.46
CA TRP A 131 -2.61 3.71 -7.22
C TRP A 131 -3.75 3.19 -8.09
N ILE A 132 -3.54 3.00 -9.39
CA ILE A 132 -4.55 2.43 -10.30
C ILE A 132 -4.94 1.02 -9.86
N ALA A 133 -4.00 0.22 -9.37
CA ALA A 133 -4.27 -1.12 -8.83
C ALA A 133 -5.02 -1.10 -7.49
N GLY A 134 -5.23 0.07 -6.88
CA GLY A 134 -5.88 0.22 -5.57
C GLY A 134 -4.93 0.08 -4.38
N HIS A 135 -3.62 0.16 -4.61
CA HIS A 135 -2.56 -0.01 -3.60
C HIS A 135 -1.79 1.29 -3.27
N GLY A 136 -2.26 2.45 -3.75
CA GLY A 136 -1.57 3.73 -3.57
C GLY A 136 -1.60 4.25 -2.14
N PRO A 137 -0.75 5.26 -1.81
CA PRO A 137 -0.81 5.93 -0.53
C PRO A 137 -2.24 6.43 -0.32
N SER A 138 -2.93 5.89 0.69
CA SER A 138 -4.22 6.41 1.11
C SER A 138 -4.02 7.89 1.37
N GLY A 139 -4.75 8.76 0.66
CA GLY A 139 -4.62 10.21 0.75
C GLY A 139 -4.62 10.62 2.21
N GLY A 140 -3.42 10.78 2.77
CA GLY A 140 -3.21 11.09 4.16
C GLY A 140 -3.54 12.55 4.30
N GLY A 141 -4.82 12.84 4.55
CA GLY A 141 -5.18 14.13 5.10
C GLY A 141 -4.34 14.32 6.34
N ASP A 142 -3.44 15.29 6.32
CA ASP A 142 -2.63 15.71 7.44
C ASP A 142 -3.54 16.23 8.56
N ASP A 143 -4.22 15.32 9.26
CA ASP A 143 -4.89 15.58 10.53
C ASP A 143 -3.87 15.52 11.69
N SER A 144 -2.64 15.98 11.43
CA SER A 144 -1.69 16.37 12.47
C SER A 144 -2.13 17.70 13.08
N ALA A 145 -3.27 17.67 13.76
CA ALA A 145 -3.64 18.69 14.73
C ALA A 145 -2.62 18.64 15.87
N ALA A 146 -1.67 19.58 15.82
CA ALA A 146 -0.71 19.85 16.88
C ALA A 146 -1.40 19.93 18.25
N THR A 147 -1.33 18.85 19.02
CA THR A 147 -1.66 18.86 20.44
C THR A 147 -0.37 19.08 21.20
N GLU A 148 -0.05 20.36 21.45
CA GLU A 148 0.91 20.70 22.49
C GLU A 148 0.32 20.30 23.85
N GLY A 149 0.82 19.20 24.40
CA GLY A 149 0.36 18.64 25.67
C GLY A 149 1.52 18.22 26.56
N SER A 150 2.20 19.21 27.13
CA SER A 150 3.24 19.07 28.16
C SER A 150 2.78 18.21 29.34
N GLY A 151 3.51 17.13 29.63
CA GLY A 151 3.25 16.26 30.79
C GLY A 151 4.49 15.53 31.27
N SER A 152 5.29 16.20 32.11
CA SER A 152 6.39 15.58 32.87
C SER A 152 5.83 14.62 33.93
N GLY A 153 6.34 13.38 33.96
CA GLY A 153 6.00 12.41 35.00
C GLY A 153 7.12 11.39 35.19
N GLU A 154 8.03 11.68 36.12
CA GLU A 154 8.99 10.74 36.68
C GLU A 154 8.27 9.63 37.47
N GLY A 155 8.65 8.37 37.24
CA GLY A 155 8.18 7.22 37.99
C GLY A 155 9.23 6.12 38.04
N SER A 156 9.94 6.03 39.16
CA SER A 156 10.98 5.06 39.47
C SER A 156 10.42 3.82 40.19
N GLY A 157 10.99 2.64 39.89
CA GLY A 157 10.87 1.38 40.65
C GLY A 157 10.25 0.26 39.80
N GLY A 158 10.73 -0.98 39.74
CA GLY A 158 11.76 -1.70 40.48
C GLY A 158 11.38 -3.20 40.52
N ALA A 159 12.40 -4.08 40.43
CA ALA A 159 12.45 -5.49 40.86
C ALA A 159 11.83 -6.63 39.99
N THR A 160 12.75 -7.42 39.39
CA THR A 160 12.97 -8.89 39.44
C THR A 160 11.81 -9.88 39.63
N ASP A 161 11.72 -10.89 38.74
CA ASP A 161 11.69 -12.36 38.99
C ASP A 161 11.46 -13.08 37.64
N ASP A 162 12.32 -14.00 37.17
CA ASP A 162 12.58 -15.40 37.53
C ASP A 162 11.78 -16.44 36.72
N GLY A 163 12.53 -17.22 35.95
CA GLY A 163 12.31 -18.59 35.46
C GLY A 163 10.92 -19.11 35.05
N SER A 164 10.78 -19.48 33.77
CA SER A 164 10.22 -20.79 33.41
C SER A 164 10.52 -21.22 31.98
N THR A 165 11.42 -22.20 31.87
CA THR A 165 11.51 -23.17 30.77
C THR A 165 10.27 -24.08 30.75
N GLY A 166 9.65 -24.20 29.58
CA GLY A 166 8.65 -25.23 29.30
C GLY A 166 8.33 -25.27 27.81
N GLY A 167 8.95 -26.20 27.09
CA GLY A 167 8.62 -26.46 25.70
C GLY A 167 7.26 -27.12 25.58
N ASP A 168 6.52 -26.75 24.55
CA ASP A 168 5.38 -27.53 24.06
C ASP A 168 5.29 -27.41 22.54
N THR A 169 5.50 -28.55 21.88
CA THR A 169 5.27 -28.74 20.44
C THR A 169 3.83 -29.19 20.27
N GLY A 170 2.91 -28.25 20.10
CA GLY A 170 1.50 -28.50 19.83
C GLY A 170 1.08 -27.82 18.54
N GLY A 171 0.82 -28.61 17.49
CA GLY A 171 0.31 -28.11 16.22
C GLY A 171 -1.06 -27.47 16.40
N ASP A 172 -1.13 -26.17 16.15
CA ASP A 172 -2.36 -25.39 16.20
C ASP A 172 -2.92 -25.24 14.78
N THR A 173 -3.85 -26.10 14.41
CA THR A 173 -4.78 -25.87 13.30
C THR A 173 -5.95 -25.05 13.84
N GLY A 174 -5.72 -23.77 14.09
CA GLY A 174 -6.76 -22.83 14.48
C GLY A 174 -7.75 -22.57 13.33
N PRO A 175 -9.04 -22.33 13.62
CA PRO A 175 -10.04 -22.08 12.59
C PRO A 175 -9.79 -20.74 11.90
N SER A 176 -9.54 -20.76 10.60
CA SER A 176 -9.52 -19.56 9.76
C SER A 176 -10.90 -18.88 9.82
N ASN A 177 -10.97 -17.76 10.53
CA ASN A 177 -12.07 -16.82 10.40
C ASN A 177 -11.91 -16.08 9.08
N SER A 178 -12.44 -16.67 7.99
CA SER A 178 -12.60 -15.99 6.71
C SER A 178 -13.84 -15.09 6.78
N ASP A 179 -13.67 -13.92 7.40
CA ASP A 179 -14.60 -12.80 7.22
C ASP A 179 -14.42 -12.26 5.80
N GLY A 180 -15.37 -12.60 4.92
CA GLY A 180 -15.32 -12.41 3.47
C GLY A 180 -15.37 -10.96 2.96
N GLY A 181 -14.57 -10.07 3.52
CA GLY A 181 -14.13 -8.87 2.80
C GLY A 181 -13.17 -9.26 1.66
N PRO A 182 -12.97 -8.40 0.65
CA PRO A 182 -11.90 -8.62 -0.32
C PRO A 182 -10.58 -8.75 0.46
N SER A 183 -10.03 -9.95 0.51
CA SER A 183 -8.68 -10.16 1.01
C SER A 183 -7.77 -9.44 0.02
N PHE A 184 -7.34 -8.23 0.36
CA PHE A 184 -6.33 -7.52 -0.42
C PHE A 184 -5.20 -8.51 -0.72
N PRO A 185 -4.77 -8.64 -1.99
CA PRO A 185 -3.73 -9.59 -2.34
C PRO A 185 -2.51 -9.25 -1.49
N ARG A 186 -2.22 -10.12 -0.53
CA ARG A 186 -1.04 -9.99 0.29
C ARG A 186 0.11 -10.20 -0.66
N CYS A 187 1.04 -9.25 -0.74
CA CYS A 187 2.29 -9.41 -1.46
C CYS A 187 3.20 -10.43 -0.73
N SER A 188 2.64 -11.46 -0.07
CA SER A 188 3.38 -12.49 0.63
C SER A 188 4.14 -13.35 -0.38
N VAL A 189 5.33 -13.83 -0.03
CA VAL A 189 6.12 -14.72 -0.91
C VAL A 189 5.28 -15.93 -1.34
N GLU A 190 4.58 -16.56 -0.39
CA GLU A 190 3.73 -17.72 -0.69
C GLU A 190 2.59 -17.36 -1.66
N GLY A 191 1.94 -16.21 -1.47
CA GLY A 191 0.87 -15.75 -2.36
C GLY A 191 1.39 -15.48 -3.77
N VAL A 192 2.39 -14.60 -3.88
CA VAL A 192 2.87 -14.14 -5.18
C VAL A 192 3.56 -15.25 -5.99
N THR A 193 4.13 -16.25 -5.32
CA THR A 193 4.76 -17.40 -5.98
C THR A 193 3.86 -18.62 -6.12
N ALA A 194 2.58 -18.52 -5.76
CA ALA A 194 1.67 -19.67 -5.67
C ALA A 194 2.27 -20.85 -4.86
N GLY A 195 3.07 -20.53 -3.83
CA GLY A 195 3.77 -21.46 -2.96
C GLY A 195 5.02 -22.12 -3.53
N GLU A 196 5.51 -21.74 -4.72
CA GLU A 196 6.75 -22.29 -5.28
C GLU A 196 7.99 -21.87 -4.46
N VAL A 197 7.94 -20.72 -3.81
CA VAL A 197 8.96 -20.22 -2.89
C VAL A 197 8.33 -19.95 -1.53
N SER A 198 8.95 -20.42 -0.46
CA SER A 198 8.44 -20.22 0.90
C SER A 198 9.27 -19.26 1.74
N SER A 199 10.59 -19.17 1.53
CA SER A 199 11.44 -18.28 2.30
C SER A 199 12.72 -17.91 1.55
N PRO A 200 12.70 -16.82 0.76
CA PRO A 200 13.86 -16.38 0.01
C PRO A 200 14.87 -15.58 0.85
N LEU A 201 14.48 -15.09 2.04
CA LEU A 201 15.38 -14.30 2.89
C LEU A 201 16.34 -15.20 3.68
N ASP A 202 17.62 -14.81 3.76
CA ASP A 202 18.58 -15.43 4.68
C ASP A 202 18.29 -14.99 6.12
N LYS A 203 17.52 -15.82 6.84
CA LYS A 203 17.06 -15.57 8.20
C LYS A 203 17.66 -16.52 9.23
N GLY A 204 17.83 -16.03 10.45
CA GLY A 204 18.37 -16.79 11.58
C GLY A 204 18.79 -15.90 12.74
N ASP A 205 19.27 -16.51 13.81
CA ASP A 205 19.73 -15.82 15.03
C ASP A 205 21.24 -15.46 14.96
N GLU A 206 21.88 -15.70 13.82
CA GLU A 206 23.30 -15.40 13.60
C GLU A 206 23.52 -13.99 13.07
N ALA A 207 24.73 -13.46 13.33
CA ALA A 207 25.14 -12.17 12.82
C ALA A 207 25.11 -12.13 11.28
N GLY A 208 24.66 -11.02 10.72
CA GLY A 208 24.51 -10.82 9.28
C GLY A 208 23.29 -11.47 8.63
N LYS A 209 22.36 -12.03 9.40
CA LYS A 209 21.07 -12.54 8.93
C LYS A 209 19.91 -11.66 9.36
N PHE A 210 18.79 -11.75 8.67
CA PHE A 210 17.55 -11.18 9.19
C PHE A 210 17.09 -11.97 10.43
N PRO A 211 16.65 -11.31 11.52
CA PRO A 211 15.99 -12.00 12.61
C PRO A 211 14.78 -12.79 12.10
N VAL A 212 14.57 -14.00 12.62
CA VAL A 212 13.55 -14.94 12.08
C VAL A 212 12.17 -14.29 11.98
N VAL A 213 11.69 -13.69 13.08
CA VAL A 213 10.35 -13.07 13.12
C VAL A 213 10.24 -11.83 12.22
N VAL A 214 11.35 -11.10 12.03
CA VAL A 214 11.39 -9.94 11.12
C VAL A 214 11.32 -10.41 9.67
N ALA A 215 12.10 -11.42 9.32
CA ALA A 215 12.08 -12.00 7.99
C ALA A 215 10.70 -12.59 7.66
N GLU A 216 10.04 -13.24 8.62
CA GLU A 216 8.68 -13.75 8.45
C GLU A 216 7.68 -12.62 8.19
N ALA A 217 7.73 -11.52 8.94
CA ALA A 217 6.89 -10.34 8.68
C ALA A 217 7.15 -9.73 7.30
N LEU A 218 8.43 -9.61 6.90
CA LEU A 218 8.81 -9.13 5.57
C LEU A 218 8.36 -10.09 4.45
N GLU A 219 8.47 -11.40 4.63
CA GLU A 219 8.02 -12.39 3.65
C GLU A 219 6.49 -12.47 3.58
N ALA A 220 5.78 -12.26 4.68
CA ALA A 220 4.32 -12.28 4.76
C ALA A 220 3.67 -11.06 4.10
N SER A 221 4.35 -9.91 4.11
CA SER A 221 3.75 -8.65 3.68
C SER A 221 4.49 -7.93 2.55
N CYS A 222 5.77 -8.25 2.32
CA CYS A 222 6.68 -7.57 1.38
C CYS A 222 7.38 -8.53 0.41
N GLY A 223 6.84 -9.73 0.22
CA GLY A 223 7.40 -10.81 -0.59
C GLY A 223 7.82 -10.41 -2.01
N CYS A 224 7.12 -9.49 -2.68
CA CYS A 224 7.51 -8.99 -4.02
C CYS A 224 8.90 -8.33 -4.03
N HIS A 225 9.40 -7.85 -2.88
CA HIS A 225 10.74 -7.27 -2.72
C HIS A 225 11.81 -8.28 -2.28
N THR A 226 11.43 -9.55 -2.11
CA THR A 226 12.31 -10.62 -1.64
C THR A 226 12.56 -11.70 -2.70
N LEU A 227 11.97 -11.55 -3.89
CA LEU A 227 12.14 -12.52 -4.98
C LEU A 227 13.35 -12.17 -5.84
N ALA A 228 14.37 -13.04 -5.83
CA ALA A 228 15.56 -12.89 -6.66
C ALA A 228 15.27 -13.01 -8.16
N ASP A 229 14.23 -13.77 -8.53
CA ASP A 229 13.73 -13.87 -9.89
C ASP A 229 12.26 -13.43 -9.94
N ARG A 230 12.00 -12.35 -10.68
CA ARG A 230 10.65 -11.82 -10.90
C ARG A 230 9.71 -12.82 -11.57
N ASN A 231 10.23 -13.78 -12.33
CA ASN A 231 9.38 -14.78 -13.00
C ASN A 231 8.69 -15.70 -11.98
N LEU A 232 9.15 -15.68 -10.72
CA LEU A 232 8.50 -16.35 -9.61
C LEU A 232 7.25 -15.59 -9.12
N ASN A 233 7.11 -14.29 -9.43
CA ASN A 233 5.90 -13.53 -9.11
C ASN A 233 4.82 -13.83 -10.17
N THR A 234 4.01 -14.84 -9.90
CA THR A 234 2.93 -15.32 -10.77
C THR A 234 1.62 -14.53 -10.60
N GLU A 235 1.39 -13.95 -9.43
CA GLU A 235 0.15 -13.22 -9.12
C GLU A 235 0.22 -11.76 -9.58
N LEU A 236 1.38 -11.12 -9.37
CA LEU A 236 1.63 -9.72 -9.68
C LEU A 236 2.87 -9.60 -10.59
N PRO A 237 2.91 -10.25 -11.78
CA PRO A 237 4.08 -10.26 -12.67
C PRO A 237 4.48 -8.86 -13.17
N PHE A 238 3.61 -7.87 -12.96
CA PHE A 238 3.83 -6.46 -13.25
C PHE A 238 4.56 -5.70 -12.15
N LEU A 239 4.48 -6.15 -10.90
CA LEU A 239 5.22 -5.54 -9.80
C LEU A 239 6.66 -6.04 -9.83
N LEU A 240 7.54 -5.21 -10.38
CA LEU A 240 8.96 -5.30 -10.09
C LEU A 240 9.18 -4.73 -8.70
N ALA A 241 10.05 -5.36 -7.90
CA ALA A 241 10.69 -4.66 -6.80
C ALA A 241 11.28 -3.38 -7.40
N PRO A 242 10.78 -2.19 -7.03
CA PRO A 242 11.20 -0.96 -7.70
C PRO A 242 12.70 -0.77 -7.57
N GLY A 243 13.30 -0.12 -8.56
CA GLY A 243 14.75 -0.16 -8.78
C GLY A 243 15.54 0.12 -7.50
N GLY A 244 16.26 -0.88 -7.00
CA GLY A 244 17.06 -0.73 -5.77
C GLY A 244 16.32 -1.00 -4.45
N THR A 245 15.11 -1.55 -4.48
CA THR A 245 14.36 -1.98 -3.28
C THR A 245 14.35 -3.50 -3.07
N LEU A 246 14.93 -4.29 -3.99
CA LEU A 246 15.09 -5.74 -3.82
C LEU A 246 16.03 -6.04 -2.64
N PHE A 247 15.57 -6.73 -1.60
CA PHE A 247 16.42 -7.16 -0.49
C PHE A 247 16.36 -8.68 -0.35
N LEU A 248 17.52 -9.31 -0.41
CA LEU A 248 17.69 -10.76 -0.32
C LEU A 248 18.59 -11.13 0.87
N GLN A 249 19.44 -10.19 1.29
CA GLN A 249 20.39 -10.37 2.37
C GLN A 249 20.26 -9.20 3.34
N TYR A 250 20.56 -9.43 4.61
CA TYR A 250 20.49 -8.38 5.62
C TYR A 250 21.42 -7.20 5.29
N SER A 251 22.55 -7.46 4.62
CA SER A 251 23.46 -6.42 4.12
C SER A 251 22.80 -5.44 3.13
N ASP A 252 21.71 -5.82 2.47
CA ASP A 252 20.96 -4.93 1.58
C ASP A 252 20.31 -3.76 2.33
N MET A 253 20.05 -3.89 3.64
CA MET A 253 19.52 -2.79 4.46
C MET A 253 20.48 -1.59 4.53
N GLN A 254 21.77 -1.82 4.31
CA GLN A 254 22.80 -0.78 4.28
C GLN A 254 23.05 -0.24 2.86
N ARG A 255 22.37 -0.77 1.84
CA ARG A 255 22.56 -0.33 0.46
C ARG A 255 22.11 1.13 0.31
N PRO A 256 22.93 2.00 -0.33
CA PRO A 256 22.52 3.38 -0.58
C PRO A 256 21.26 3.44 -1.44
N ALA A 257 20.27 4.22 -1.01
CA ALA A 257 19.01 4.45 -1.70
C ALA A 257 18.43 5.81 -1.29
N GLY A 258 17.95 6.62 -2.24
CA GLY A 258 17.28 7.89 -1.95
C GLY A 258 18.11 8.92 -1.13
N GLY A 259 19.45 8.85 -1.19
CA GLY A 259 20.32 9.70 -0.37
C GLY A 259 20.54 9.21 1.08
N THR A 260 19.98 8.06 1.43
CA THR A 260 20.12 7.37 2.72
C THR A 260 20.43 5.87 2.47
N THR A 261 20.04 4.97 3.38
CA THR A 261 20.07 3.51 3.18
C THR A 261 18.67 2.94 2.94
N LEU A 262 18.59 1.78 2.28
CA LEU A 262 17.32 1.06 2.07
C LEU A 262 16.57 0.81 3.40
N GLY A 263 17.28 0.42 4.45
CA GLY A 263 16.69 0.20 5.77
C GLY A 263 16.03 1.46 6.33
N LEU A 264 16.65 2.63 6.19
CA LEU A 264 16.07 3.89 6.66
C LEU A 264 14.87 4.34 5.80
N LEU A 265 14.87 4.06 4.49
CA LEU A 265 13.69 4.29 3.65
C LEU A 265 12.53 3.37 4.05
N MET A 266 12.82 2.10 4.34
CA MET A 266 11.80 1.15 4.82
C MET A 266 11.25 1.59 6.17
N GLU A 267 12.11 2.05 7.09
CA GLU A 267 11.71 2.63 8.37
C GLU A 267 10.71 3.79 8.16
N GLU A 268 11.12 4.79 7.39
CA GLU A 268 10.31 5.97 7.10
C GLU A 268 8.93 5.56 6.54
N ALA A 269 8.89 4.58 5.65
CA ALA A 269 7.64 4.08 5.09
C ALA A 269 6.70 3.43 6.11
N ILE A 270 7.23 2.63 7.03
CA ILE A 270 6.40 2.01 8.07
C ILE A 270 5.88 3.07 9.05
N TYR A 271 6.69 4.08 9.37
CA TYR A 271 6.30 5.13 10.31
C TYR A 271 5.38 6.20 9.70
N VAL A 272 5.60 6.56 8.44
CA VAL A 272 4.94 7.72 7.80
C VAL A 272 3.83 7.29 6.86
N THR A 273 4.08 6.34 5.97
CA THR A 273 3.14 5.97 4.91
C THR A 273 2.27 4.77 5.24
N PHE A 274 2.56 4.05 6.34
CA PHE A 274 1.94 2.76 6.70
C PHE A 274 1.97 1.75 5.53
N ALA A 275 2.92 1.92 4.62
CA ALA A 275 3.08 1.18 3.37
C ALA A 275 4.56 1.17 3.01
N MET A 276 5.09 0.02 2.60
CA MET A 276 6.52 -0.15 2.32
C MET A 276 6.94 0.52 1.01
N PRO A 277 8.16 1.08 0.90
CA PRO A 277 8.55 1.82 -0.28
C PRO A 277 8.77 0.91 -1.49
N PRO A 278 8.34 1.35 -2.68
CA PRO A 278 7.56 2.56 -2.95
C PRO A 278 6.07 2.21 -3.05
N GLY A 279 5.35 2.42 -1.95
CA GLY A 279 3.89 2.55 -1.89
C GLY A 279 3.08 1.45 -2.59
N SER A 280 3.58 0.23 -2.65
CA SER A 280 2.95 -0.88 -3.40
C SER A 280 2.59 -2.08 -2.51
N CYS A 281 3.11 -2.14 -1.29
CA CYS A 281 2.71 -3.17 -0.35
C CYS A 281 1.37 -2.80 0.30
N PRO A 282 0.44 -3.76 0.46
CA PRO A 282 -0.78 -3.54 1.23
C PRO A 282 -0.44 -3.16 2.68
N ALA A 283 -1.40 -2.56 3.39
CA ALA A 283 -1.25 -2.25 4.80
C ALA A 283 -0.80 -3.49 5.59
N LEU A 284 0.21 -3.31 6.45
CA LEU A 284 0.76 -4.37 7.28
C LEU A 284 -0.29 -4.87 8.30
N PRO A 285 -0.44 -6.19 8.49
CA PRO A 285 -1.13 -6.72 9.66
C PRO A 285 -0.54 -6.14 10.94
N ALA A 286 -1.37 -5.90 11.96
CA ALA A 286 -0.95 -5.25 13.19
C ALA A 286 0.22 -5.97 13.90
N ASP A 287 0.23 -7.30 13.84
CA ASP A 287 1.30 -8.12 14.44
C ASP A 287 2.63 -7.94 13.66
N ASP A 288 2.58 -7.93 12.32
CA ASP A 288 3.76 -7.70 11.47
C ASP A 288 4.29 -6.27 11.65
N ASP A 289 3.40 -5.27 11.69
CA ASP A 289 3.76 -3.86 11.95
C ASP A 289 4.46 -3.70 13.30
N ALA A 290 3.95 -4.35 14.36
CA ALA A 290 4.57 -4.30 15.69
C ALA A 290 5.99 -4.89 15.69
N VAL A 291 6.19 -6.03 15.04
CA VAL A 291 7.52 -6.65 14.91
C VAL A 291 8.48 -5.75 14.14
N LEU A 292 8.04 -5.20 13.01
CA LEU A 292 8.89 -4.35 12.18
C LEU A 292 9.24 -3.04 12.90
N ARG A 293 8.27 -2.38 13.56
CA ARG A 293 8.55 -1.18 14.37
C ARG A 293 9.58 -1.46 15.46
N ALA A 294 9.41 -2.54 16.22
CA ALA A 294 10.37 -2.91 17.26
C ALA A 294 11.78 -3.15 16.69
N TRP A 295 11.87 -3.72 15.48
CA TRP A 295 13.15 -3.91 14.79
C TRP A 295 13.80 -2.58 14.38
N PHE A 296 13.01 -1.63 13.86
CA PHE A 296 13.49 -0.29 13.55
C PHE A 296 13.91 0.50 14.80
N GLU A 297 13.12 0.46 15.88
CA GLU A 297 13.43 1.14 17.16
C GLU A 297 14.73 0.65 17.79
N GLN A 298 15.09 -0.61 17.59
CA GLN A 298 16.35 -1.19 18.05
C GLN A 298 17.55 -0.84 17.15
N GLY A 299 17.34 -0.05 16.10
CA GLY A 299 18.39 0.32 15.14
C GLY A 299 18.68 -0.78 14.12
N LEU A 300 17.64 -1.51 13.68
CA LEU A 300 17.71 -2.54 12.66
C LEU A 300 18.70 -3.68 12.98
N PRO A 301 18.78 -4.24 14.20
CA PRO A 301 19.80 -5.25 14.51
C PRO A 301 19.65 -6.52 13.64
N ASP A 302 20.76 -7.21 13.40
CA ASP A 302 20.74 -8.52 12.75
C ASP A 302 20.21 -9.61 13.69
N GLY A 303 20.17 -10.84 13.20
CA GLY A 303 19.73 -12.02 13.95
C GLY A 303 20.36 -12.18 15.33
N ALA A 304 21.62 -11.77 15.51
CA ALA A 304 22.32 -11.92 16.78
C ALA A 304 21.97 -10.82 17.80
N GLY A 305 21.42 -9.70 17.34
CA GLY A 305 21.18 -8.52 18.17
C GLY A 305 19.70 -8.20 18.42
N PHE A 306 18.77 -8.79 17.68
CA PHE A 306 17.35 -8.45 17.79
C PHE A 306 16.67 -9.16 18.97
N VAL A 307 15.89 -8.40 19.72
CA VAL A 307 15.00 -8.92 20.77
C VAL A 307 13.56 -8.70 20.31
N PRO A 308 12.80 -9.77 19.99
CA PRO A 308 11.39 -9.64 19.61
C PRO A 308 10.54 -8.96 20.70
N PRO A 309 9.49 -8.20 20.32
CA PRO A 309 8.55 -7.59 21.26
C PRO A 309 7.68 -8.63 22.00
#